data_AF-A0AAE2BXE6-F1
#
_entry.id   AF-A0AAE2BXE6-F1
#
_cell.length_a   1.000
_cell.length_b   1.000
_cell.length_c   1.000
_cell.angle_alpha   90.00
_cell.angle_beta   90.00
_cell.angle_gamma   90.00
#
_symmetry.space_group_name_H-M   'P 1'
#
loop_
_entity.id
_entity.type
_entity.pdbx_description
1 polymer ?
#
loop_
_entity_poly.entity_id
_entity_poly.type
_entity_poly.pdbx_seq_one_letter_code
_entity_poly.pdbx_strand_id
1 'polypeptide(L)'
;MIAPRVYSSGLVTPEQMNNFMSNLHLLDQIGNFELNHIFAHSQRLNNEAIVPFVKALCKVSMLELQSPTDPRVFSLTKMVEVAHYNMNRIRIVWSRIWSVLSEFLIAVGLSENLSIAILVMDMLRQLTMKYLEREELANYNFQSEFLRPFVVVIEKSTSTEIRELIVRCISQMVFGRFSNIKSGWKSVFMNRTRLFSAGSFKFCLSNVEFAIADGGLAWNEKSEGDSLNTPPVKDNALGGQKCMDKDDHTHFWVPLLSGLSRLTSDPRPPIRRCALEVLFNILKDHGHLFPQPFWANVFDSAIFPLFSFTCNIEEPEKDDDGYSPDPGSQLPDESIWESETNAVAVECLSDLFVNFFDLVRPQLRQVVSILVRFIKSPAQGPSSAGMAALIRSAAELRGKLSAEEWLDIFLFWRRLLNPV
;
A
#
# COMPACT_ATOMS: atom_id res chain seq x y z
N MET A 1 28.06 60.29 33.62
CA MET A 1 29.26 59.52 33.22
C MET A 1 29.00 58.06 33.56
N ILE A 2 28.70 57.23 32.55
CA ILE A 2 28.61 55.77 32.69
C ILE A 2 29.50 55.21 31.57
N ALA A 3 30.57 54.52 31.93
CA ALA A 3 31.58 53.98 31.02
C ALA A 3 31.03 52.78 30.20
N PRO A 4 31.46 52.57 28.95
CA PRO A 4 31.03 51.43 28.16
C PRO A 4 31.73 50.15 28.63
N ARG A 5 30.95 49.08 28.85
CA ARG A 5 31.47 47.72 29.05
C ARG A 5 32.11 47.24 27.76
N VAL A 6 33.43 47.10 27.76
CA VAL A 6 34.19 46.38 26.74
C VAL A 6 33.86 44.90 26.90
N TYR A 7 33.27 44.27 25.89
CA TYR A 7 33.23 42.82 25.78
C TYR A 7 34.66 42.34 25.57
N SER A 8 35.25 41.73 26.58
CA SER A 8 36.48 40.95 26.44
C SER A 8 36.17 39.75 25.55
N SER A 9 36.56 39.84 24.28
CA SER A 9 36.73 38.68 23.41
C SER A 9 37.63 37.68 24.13
N GLY A 10 37.08 36.54 24.55
CA GLY A 10 37.88 35.46 25.10
C GLY A 10 38.90 35.04 24.07
N LEU A 11 40.17 35.40 24.28
CA LEU A 11 41.28 34.97 23.43
C LEU A 11 41.30 33.44 23.43
N VAL A 12 41.14 32.84 22.25
CA VAL A 12 41.38 31.41 22.04
C VAL A 12 42.80 31.12 22.52
N THR A 13 42.95 30.18 23.46
CA THR A 13 44.26 29.87 24.01
C THR A 13 45.13 29.19 22.95
N PRO A 14 46.46 29.36 22.99
CA PRO A 14 47.38 28.67 22.07
C PRO A 14 47.21 27.15 22.09
N GLU A 15 46.84 26.60 23.24
CA GLU A 15 46.59 25.16 23.42
C GLU A 15 45.29 24.70 22.73
N GLN A 16 44.21 25.49 22.81
CA GLN A 16 42.99 25.24 22.04
C GLN A 16 43.25 25.35 20.52
N MET A 17 44.06 26.31 20.10
CA MET A 17 44.44 26.48 18.70
C MET A 17 45.32 25.34 18.19
N ASN A 18 46.27 24.87 19.01
CA ASN A 18 47.10 23.71 18.70
C ASN A 18 46.30 22.41 18.67
N ASN A 19 45.34 22.23 19.58
CA ASN A 19 44.42 21.08 19.55
C ASN A 19 43.53 21.13 18.31
N PHE A 20 43.05 22.31 17.91
CA PHE A 20 42.28 22.48 16.68
C PHE A 20 43.11 22.17 15.43
N MET A 21 44.34 22.68 15.34
CA MET A 21 45.24 22.37 14.23
C MET A 21 45.65 20.89 14.20
N SER A 22 45.89 20.29 15.37
CA SER A 22 46.20 18.85 15.47
C SER A 22 45.01 17.99 15.04
N ASN A 23 43.78 18.39 15.40
CA ASN A 23 42.56 17.74 14.94
C ASN A 23 42.36 17.90 13.43
N LEU A 24 42.64 19.08 12.86
CA LEU A 24 42.60 19.31 11.40
C LEU A 24 43.62 18.43 10.67
N HIS A 25 44.83 18.32 11.21
CA HIS A 25 45.88 17.47 10.64
C HIS A 25 45.54 15.98 10.78
N LEU A 26 44.91 15.56 11.88
CA LEU A 26 44.35 14.21 12.02
C LEU A 26 43.24 13.95 11.00
N LEU A 27 42.35 14.91 10.78
CA LEU A 27 41.27 14.79 9.78
C LEU A 27 41.82 14.70 8.35
N ASP A 28 42.91 15.41 8.05
CA ASP A 28 43.62 15.33 6.76
C ASP A 28 44.36 13.99 6.58
N GLN A 29 44.73 13.34 7.68
CA GLN A 29 45.39 12.02 7.71
C GLN A 29 44.42 10.82 7.72
N ILE A 30 43.14 11.01 8.05
CA ILE A 30 42.15 9.95 7.87
C ILE A 30 41.84 9.88 6.38
N GLY A 31 42.56 9.02 5.68
CA GLY A 31 42.31 8.77 4.27
C GLY A 31 40.87 8.32 4.01
N ASN A 32 40.41 8.55 2.79
CA ASN A 32 39.12 8.04 2.32
C ASN A 32 38.98 6.52 2.58
N PHE A 33 40.10 5.79 2.62
CA PHE A 33 40.15 4.37 2.92
C PHE A 33 39.75 4.06 4.38
N GLU A 34 40.34 4.75 5.36
CA GLU A 34 40.04 4.61 6.79
C GLU A 34 38.60 5.06 7.11
N LEU A 35 38.13 6.15 6.48
CA LEU A 35 36.73 6.59 6.58
C LEU A 35 35.75 5.53 6.07
N ASN A 36 36.01 4.96 4.90
CA ASN A 36 35.19 3.87 4.34
C ASN A 36 35.17 2.64 5.26
N HIS A 37 36.29 2.33 5.92
CA HIS A 37 36.37 1.25 6.88
C HIS A 37 35.45 1.47 8.08
N ILE A 38 35.31 2.68 8.61
CA ILE A 38 34.43 2.95 9.76
C ILE A 38 32.98 2.57 9.44
N PHE A 39 32.48 2.98 8.26
CA PHE A 39 31.11 2.69 7.85
C PHE A 39 30.89 1.20 7.54
N ALA A 40 31.85 0.55 6.88
CA ALA A 40 31.80 -0.89 6.60
C ALA A 40 31.85 -1.76 7.87
N HIS A 41 32.56 -1.31 8.91
CA HIS A 41 32.63 -1.99 10.20
C HIS A 41 31.43 -1.70 11.12
N SER A 42 30.49 -0.85 10.72
CA SER A 42 29.28 -0.56 11.50
C SER A 42 28.48 -1.83 11.85
N GLN A 43 28.49 -2.86 11.00
CA GLN A 43 27.90 -4.17 11.28
C GLN A 43 28.50 -4.90 12.51
N ARG A 44 29.75 -4.58 12.89
CA ARG A 44 30.43 -5.16 14.06
C ARG A 44 30.15 -4.40 15.35
N LEU A 45 29.56 -3.20 15.27
CA LEU A 45 29.14 -2.46 16.47
C LEU A 45 28.13 -3.30 17.25
N ASN A 46 28.17 -3.22 18.58
CA ASN A 46 27.17 -3.89 19.40
C ASN A 46 25.81 -3.18 19.29
N ASN A 47 24.77 -3.82 19.82
CA ASN A 47 23.38 -3.36 19.68
C ASN A 47 23.10 -2.00 20.34
N GLU A 48 23.91 -1.59 21.32
CA GLU A 48 23.75 -0.29 21.99
C GLU A 48 24.59 0.82 21.35
N ALA A 49 25.71 0.49 20.70
CA ALA A 49 26.60 1.46 20.05
C ALA A 49 26.13 1.87 18.65
N ILE A 50 25.46 0.98 17.93
CA ILE A 50 25.02 1.25 16.55
C ILE A 50 23.98 2.38 16.47
N VAL A 51 23.08 2.48 17.44
CA VAL A 51 22.02 3.50 17.41
C VAL A 51 22.59 4.92 17.60
N PRO A 52 23.45 5.21 18.61
CA PRO A 52 24.17 6.48 18.70
C PRO A 52 25.02 6.79 17.47
N PHE A 53 25.68 5.78 16.88
CA PHE A 53 26.45 5.96 15.65
C PHE A 53 25.59 6.48 14.50
N VAL A 54 24.44 5.84 14.26
CA VAL A 54 23.48 6.27 13.22
C VAL A 54 22.93 7.67 13.52
N LYS A 55 22.60 7.98 14.79
CA LYS A 55 22.14 9.32 15.18
C LYS A 55 23.19 10.40 14.91
N ALA A 56 24.46 10.13 15.22
CA ALA A 56 25.55 11.06 14.95
C ALA A 56 25.72 11.28 13.44
N LEU A 57 25.67 10.21 12.65
CA LEU A 57 25.75 10.29 11.19
C LEU A 57 24.58 11.11 10.59
N CYS A 58 23.35 10.91 11.06
CA CYS A 58 22.20 11.73 10.66
C CYS A 58 22.41 13.22 11.00
N LYS A 59 23.00 13.52 12.17
CA LYS A 59 23.29 14.90 12.57
C LYS A 59 24.33 15.56 11.66
N VAL A 60 25.42 14.85 11.36
CA VAL A 60 26.47 15.34 10.45
C VAL A 60 25.89 15.55 9.05
N SER A 61 25.12 14.58 8.54
CA SER A 61 24.46 14.72 7.25
C SER A 61 23.50 15.90 7.19
N MET A 62 22.75 16.18 8.26
CA MET A 62 21.86 17.35 8.29
C MET A 62 22.65 18.66 8.17
N LEU A 63 23.78 18.78 8.85
CA LEU A 63 24.65 19.96 8.77
C LEU A 63 25.28 20.12 7.38
N GLU A 64 25.66 19.00 6.74
CA GLU A 64 26.19 19.00 5.37
C GLU A 64 25.15 19.48 4.34
N LEU A 65 23.89 19.08 4.50
CA LEU A 65 22.80 19.39 3.58
C LEU A 65 22.24 20.82 3.76
N GLN A 66 22.38 21.41 4.95
CA GLN A 66 21.90 22.76 5.25
C GLN A 66 22.83 23.87 4.74
N SER A 67 23.98 23.54 4.15
CA SER A 67 24.88 24.51 3.53
C SER A 67 24.16 25.25 2.38
N PRO A 68 23.97 26.57 2.46
CA PRO A 68 23.15 27.31 1.49
C PRO A 68 23.81 27.45 0.12
N THR A 69 25.15 27.35 0.04
CA THR A 69 25.91 27.55 -1.19
C THR A 69 26.48 26.26 -1.76
N ASP A 70 26.74 25.24 -0.92
CA ASP A 70 27.33 23.98 -1.34
C ASP A 70 26.86 22.83 -0.43
N PRO A 71 25.63 22.30 -0.64
CA PRO A 71 25.15 21.13 0.07
C PRO A 71 26.02 19.91 -0.22
N ARG A 72 26.62 19.34 0.81
CA ARG A 72 27.43 18.12 0.68
C ARG A 72 26.57 16.89 0.98
N VAL A 73 26.75 15.85 0.18
CA VAL A 73 25.93 14.62 0.26
C VAL A 73 26.71 13.40 0.73
N PHE A 74 27.98 13.58 1.15
CA PHE A 74 28.86 12.47 1.52
C PHE A 74 28.27 11.63 2.65
N SER A 75 27.86 12.27 3.76
CA SER A 75 27.28 11.56 4.90
C SER A 75 25.93 10.93 4.56
N LEU A 76 25.17 11.52 3.63
CA LEU A 76 23.92 10.96 3.12
C LEU A 76 24.19 9.65 2.37
N THR A 77 25.18 9.63 1.47
CA THR A 77 25.58 8.40 0.75
C THR A 77 26.06 7.31 1.72
N LYS A 78 26.86 7.68 2.73
CA LYS A 78 27.32 6.72 3.75
C LYS A 78 26.20 6.18 4.63
N MET A 79 25.14 6.94 4.82
CA MET A 79 23.95 6.46 5.52
C MET A 79 23.29 5.28 4.79
N VAL A 80 23.27 5.29 3.44
CA VAL A 80 22.75 4.17 2.64
C VAL A 80 23.55 2.90 2.90
N GLU A 81 24.88 3.00 2.85
CA GLU A 81 25.79 1.88 3.09
C GLU A 81 25.63 1.33 4.51
N VAL A 82 25.62 2.21 5.52
CA VAL A 82 25.42 1.81 6.93
C VAL A 82 24.05 1.14 7.11
N ALA A 83 22.98 1.69 6.55
CA ALA A 83 21.66 1.06 6.61
C ALA A 83 21.72 -0.34 6.01
N HIS A 84 22.31 -0.49 4.82
CA HIS A 84 22.47 -1.78 4.14
C HIS A 84 23.22 -2.82 4.97
N TYR A 85 24.39 -2.46 5.51
CA TYR A 85 25.21 -3.38 6.32
C TYR A 85 24.52 -3.84 7.61
N ASN A 86 23.55 -3.07 8.12
CA ASN A 86 22.90 -3.33 9.40
C ASN A 86 21.47 -3.88 9.27
N MET A 87 20.92 -4.04 8.05
CA MET A 87 19.57 -4.57 7.82
C MET A 87 19.34 -5.97 8.42
N ASN A 88 20.39 -6.80 8.50
CA ASN A 88 20.29 -8.18 8.99
C ASN A 88 20.42 -8.32 10.52
N ARG A 89 20.45 -7.20 11.25
CA ARG A 89 20.46 -7.24 12.73
C ARG A 89 19.14 -7.78 13.30
N ILE A 90 19.19 -8.13 14.58
CA ILE A 90 18.01 -8.49 15.38
C ILE A 90 16.95 -7.40 15.25
N ARG A 91 15.70 -7.80 15.00
CA ARG A 91 14.57 -6.93 14.63
C ARG A 91 14.39 -5.71 15.53
N ILE A 92 14.47 -5.90 16.85
CA ILE A 92 14.31 -4.79 17.81
C ILE A 92 15.39 -3.73 17.66
N VAL A 93 16.62 -4.14 17.34
CA VAL A 93 17.75 -3.23 17.11
C VAL A 93 17.58 -2.54 15.76
N TRP A 94 17.20 -3.29 14.73
CA TRP A 94 16.91 -2.73 13.40
C TRP A 94 15.77 -1.71 13.46
N SER A 95 14.67 -1.97 14.17
CA SER A 95 13.58 -1.03 14.36
C SER A 95 14.06 0.27 15.03
N ARG A 96 14.92 0.19 16.07
CA ARG A 96 15.55 1.39 16.68
C ARG A 96 16.43 2.17 15.69
N ILE A 97 17.19 1.48 14.84
CA ILE A 97 18.01 2.12 13.78
C ILE A 97 17.09 2.79 12.75
N TRP A 98 16.10 2.07 12.26
CA TRP A 98 15.18 2.53 11.24
C TRP A 98 14.33 3.71 11.72
N SER A 99 13.91 3.73 12.98
CA SER A 99 13.21 4.89 13.57
C SER A 99 14.02 6.18 13.40
N VAL A 100 15.33 6.15 13.66
CA VAL A 100 16.22 7.30 13.48
C VAL A 100 16.35 7.67 11.99
N LEU A 101 16.58 6.68 11.14
CA LEU A 101 16.71 6.89 9.69
C LEU A 101 15.43 7.44 9.07
N SER A 102 14.27 6.90 9.46
CA SER A 102 12.94 7.29 9.01
C SER A 102 12.64 8.74 9.35
N GLU A 103 12.93 9.18 10.57
CA GLU A 103 12.75 10.59 10.97
C GLU A 103 13.64 11.52 10.15
N PHE A 104 14.91 11.15 9.95
CA PHE A 104 15.83 11.91 9.11
C PHE A 104 15.36 11.99 7.65
N LEU A 105 14.98 10.85 7.07
CA LEU A 105 14.46 10.72 5.70
C LEU A 105 13.24 11.60 5.46
N ILE A 106 12.28 11.62 6.40
CA ILE A 106 11.09 12.45 6.31
C ILE A 106 11.46 13.94 6.38
N ALA A 107 12.33 14.32 7.33
CA ALA A 107 12.73 15.71 7.50
C ALA A 107 13.41 16.27 6.25
N VAL A 108 14.33 15.51 5.66
CA VAL A 108 15.06 15.94 4.46
C VAL A 108 14.23 15.80 3.19
N GLY A 109 13.36 14.77 3.09
CA GLY A 109 12.44 14.62 1.96
C GLY A 109 11.41 15.74 1.84
N LEU A 110 11.22 16.53 2.91
CA LEU A 110 10.37 17.72 2.95
C LEU A 110 11.17 19.03 2.82
N SER A 111 12.44 18.97 2.44
CA SER A 111 13.26 20.17 2.25
C SER A 111 12.77 21.01 1.07
N GLU A 112 12.90 22.33 1.18
CA GLU A 112 12.63 23.26 0.07
C GLU A 112 13.62 23.09 -1.10
N ASN A 113 14.82 22.59 -0.82
CA ASN A 113 15.78 22.24 -1.85
C ASN A 113 15.35 20.96 -2.57
N LEU A 114 14.74 21.15 -3.74
CA LEU A 114 14.22 20.07 -4.58
C LEU A 114 15.27 18.99 -4.88
N SER A 115 16.51 19.38 -5.20
CA SER A 115 17.58 18.42 -5.53
C SER A 115 17.91 17.50 -4.35
N ILE A 116 17.95 18.05 -3.13
CA ILE A 116 18.19 17.27 -1.91
C ILE A 116 17.01 16.33 -1.63
N ALA A 117 15.78 16.82 -1.77
CA ALA A 117 14.59 16.00 -1.59
C ALA A 117 14.56 14.83 -2.60
N ILE A 118 14.88 15.07 -3.89
CA ILE A 118 14.98 14.02 -4.92
C ILE A 118 16.00 12.95 -4.53
N LEU A 119 17.20 13.35 -4.09
CA LEU A 119 18.25 12.41 -3.66
C LEU A 119 17.81 11.54 -2.48
N VAL A 120 17.15 12.13 -1.49
CA VAL A 120 16.64 11.40 -0.33
C VAL A 120 15.52 10.45 -0.69
N MET A 121 14.64 10.85 -1.61
CA MET A 121 13.58 9.98 -2.10
C MET A 121 14.14 8.79 -2.89
N ASP A 122 15.18 8.99 -3.70
CA ASP A 122 15.86 7.88 -4.38
C ASP A 122 16.61 6.97 -3.40
N MET A 123 17.26 7.54 -2.38
CA MET A 123 17.87 6.76 -1.29
C MET A 123 16.84 5.85 -0.61
N LEU A 124 15.68 6.39 -0.24
CA LEU A 124 14.60 5.61 0.37
C LEU A 124 14.13 4.50 -0.57
N ARG A 125 13.99 4.77 -1.87
CA ARG A 125 13.65 3.76 -2.89
C ARG A 125 14.68 2.64 -2.93
N GLN A 126 15.98 2.95 -2.98
CA GLN A 126 17.05 1.94 -3.01
C GLN A 126 17.03 1.04 -1.77
N LEU A 127 16.90 1.64 -0.59
CA LEU A 127 16.83 0.90 0.68
C LEU A 127 15.58 0.02 0.73
N THR A 128 14.43 0.51 0.23
CA THR A 128 13.20 -0.25 0.19
C THR A 128 13.27 -1.41 -0.79
N MET A 129 13.78 -1.18 -2.01
CA MET A 129 13.99 -2.23 -3.01
C MET A 129 14.89 -3.36 -2.49
N LYS A 130 15.89 -3.02 -1.67
CA LYS A 130 16.76 -4.00 -1.02
C LYS A 130 16.05 -4.70 0.14
N TYR A 131 15.34 -3.96 0.98
CA TYR A 131 14.64 -4.54 2.14
C TYR A 131 13.55 -5.53 1.70
N LEU A 132 12.83 -5.22 0.63
CA LEU A 132 11.80 -6.07 0.04
C LEU A 132 12.36 -7.34 -0.63
N GLU A 133 13.68 -7.51 -0.79
CA GLU A 133 14.25 -8.83 -1.16
C GLU A 133 14.01 -9.88 -0.08
N ARG A 134 13.79 -9.44 1.15
CA ARG A 134 13.64 -10.30 2.32
C ARG A 134 12.19 -10.71 2.46
N GLU A 135 11.98 -11.96 2.82
CA GLU A 135 10.66 -12.43 3.20
C GLU A 135 10.25 -11.83 4.54
N GLU A 136 9.04 -11.30 4.57
CA GLU A 136 8.40 -10.83 5.79
C GLU A 136 7.76 -12.02 6.52
N LEU A 137 8.00 -12.15 7.82
CA LEU A 137 7.38 -13.20 8.64
C LEU A 137 5.96 -12.80 9.04
N ALA A 138 5.04 -13.77 9.12
CA ALA A 138 3.62 -13.56 9.43
C ALA A 138 3.35 -12.67 10.67
N ASN A 139 4.17 -12.79 11.72
CA ASN A 139 4.02 -12.03 12.97
C ASN A 139 4.90 -10.77 13.05
N TYR A 140 5.48 -10.31 11.92
CA TYR A 140 6.38 -9.16 11.89
C TYR A 140 6.11 -8.28 10.65
N ASN A 141 5.12 -7.39 10.76
CA ASN A 141 4.59 -6.55 9.67
C ASN A 141 5.39 -5.25 9.46
N PHE A 142 6.71 -5.34 9.38
CA PHE A 142 7.61 -4.18 9.35
C PHE A 142 7.71 -3.49 7.99
N GLN A 143 7.35 -4.14 6.87
CA GLN A 143 7.34 -3.48 5.56
C GLN A 143 6.44 -2.23 5.57
N SER A 144 5.32 -2.28 6.28
CA SER A 144 4.44 -1.12 6.45
C SER A 144 5.13 0.07 7.14
N GLU A 145 5.92 -0.20 8.18
CA GLU A 145 6.73 0.80 8.91
C GLU A 145 7.92 1.28 8.08
N PHE A 146 8.54 0.38 7.31
CA PHE A 146 9.62 0.72 6.39
C PHE A 146 9.15 1.71 5.33
N LEU A 147 7.95 1.52 4.78
CA LEU A 147 7.37 2.38 3.75
C LEU A 147 6.78 3.69 4.30
N ARG A 148 6.67 3.85 5.63
CA ARG A 148 6.08 5.03 6.26
C ARG A 148 6.66 6.37 5.76
N PRO A 149 7.97 6.53 5.53
CA PRO A 149 8.50 7.79 5.02
C PRO A 149 7.90 8.22 3.68
N PHE A 150 7.64 7.28 2.74
CA PHE A 150 6.95 7.62 1.48
C PHE A 150 5.56 8.21 1.75
N VAL A 151 4.80 7.59 2.67
CA VAL A 151 3.45 8.01 3.04
C VAL A 151 3.45 9.41 3.66
N VAL A 152 4.38 9.68 4.57
CA VAL A 152 4.44 10.99 5.23
C VAL A 152 4.90 12.08 4.28
N VAL A 153 5.90 11.81 3.43
CA VAL A 153 6.45 12.81 2.52
C VAL A 153 5.46 13.14 1.41
N ILE A 154 4.79 12.15 0.80
CA ILE A 154 3.80 12.43 -0.26
C ILE A 154 2.66 13.28 0.29
N GLU A 155 2.22 13.02 1.52
CA GLU A 155 1.13 13.75 2.17
C GLU A 155 1.50 15.19 2.50
N LYS A 156 2.71 15.42 3.02
CA LYS A 156 3.12 16.74 3.50
C LYS A 156 3.81 17.62 2.45
N SER A 157 4.42 17.02 1.44
CA SER A 157 5.16 17.78 0.41
C SER A 157 4.20 18.59 -0.45
N THR A 158 4.52 19.86 -0.70
CA THR A 158 3.79 20.73 -1.63
C THR A 158 4.31 20.61 -3.07
N SER A 159 5.48 20.00 -3.28
CA SER A 159 6.08 19.83 -4.59
C SER A 159 5.41 18.69 -5.36
N THR A 160 4.81 19.02 -6.51
CA THR A 160 4.24 18.04 -7.44
C THR A 160 5.29 17.05 -7.94
N GLU A 161 6.50 17.53 -8.21
CA GLU A 161 7.61 16.70 -8.69
C GLU A 161 8.04 15.65 -7.66
N ILE A 162 8.12 16.02 -6.38
CA ILE A 162 8.41 15.05 -5.31
C ILE A 162 7.28 14.04 -5.16
N ARG A 163 6.01 14.48 -5.24
CA ARG A 163 4.88 13.55 -5.22
C ARG A 163 4.96 12.56 -6.38
N GLU A 164 5.21 13.03 -7.60
CA GLU A 164 5.37 12.19 -8.80
C GLU A 164 6.54 11.22 -8.70
N LEU A 165 7.68 11.67 -8.16
CA LEU A 165 8.83 10.82 -7.90
C LEU A 165 8.48 9.69 -6.92
N ILE A 166 7.74 9.98 -5.85
CA ILE A 166 7.28 8.96 -4.89
C ILE A 166 6.42 7.92 -5.61
N VAL A 167 5.51 8.33 -6.50
CA VAL A 167 4.71 7.39 -7.29
C VAL A 167 5.60 6.49 -8.13
N ARG A 168 6.57 7.07 -8.85
CA ARG A 168 7.51 6.30 -9.68
C ARG A 168 8.32 5.31 -8.85
N CYS A 169 8.74 5.70 -7.64
CA CYS A 169 9.41 4.80 -6.71
C CYS A 169 8.49 3.63 -6.35
N ILE A 170 7.23 3.90 -6.01
CA ILE A 170 6.22 2.87 -5.69
C ILE A 170 5.95 1.95 -6.87
N SER A 171 5.75 2.49 -8.08
CA SER A 171 5.55 1.69 -9.28
C SER A 171 6.74 0.78 -9.58
N GLN A 172 7.98 1.24 -9.36
CA GLN A 172 9.18 0.42 -9.51
C GLN A 172 9.28 -0.67 -8.43
N MET A 173 8.89 -0.36 -7.20
CA MET A 173 8.84 -1.34 -6.11
C MET A 173 7.83 -2.45 -6.40
N VAL A 174 6.63 -2.08 -6.83
CA VAL A 174 5.60 -3.03 -7.25
C VAL A 174 6.10 -3.90 -8.40
N PHE A 175 6.66 -3.31 -9.45
CA PHE A 175 7.15 -4.06 -10.60
C PHE A 175 8.29 -5.03 -10.24
N GLY A 176 9.27 -4.59 -9.44
CA GLY A 176 10.47 -5.38 -9.16
C GLY A 176 10.36 -6.34 -7.97
N ARG A 177 9.39 -6.15 -7.07
CA ARG A 177 9.29 -6.87 -5.78
C ARG A 177 7.88 -7.36 -5.46
N PHE A 178 7.00 -7.43 -6.45
CA PHE A 178 5.58 -7.74 -6.28
C PHE A 178 5.29 -8.87 -5.29
N SER A 179 5.88 -10.05 -5.51
CA SER A 179 5.66 -11.26 -4.71
C SER A 179 6.24 -11.20 -3.29
N ASN A 180 7.11 -10.23 -3.01
CA ASN A 180 7.69 -10.02 -1.69
C ASN A 180 6.93 -8.96 -0.87
N ILE A 181 6.10 -8.12 -1.50
CA ILE A 181 5.30 -7.13 -0.79
C ILE A 181 4.17 -7.87 -0.06
N LYS A 182 4.19 -7.83 1.28
CA LYS A 182 3.17 -8.38 2.18
C LYS A 182 2.47 -7.22 2.90
N SER A 183 2.81 -6.93 4.16
CA SER A 183 2.22 -5.79 4.89
C SER A 183 2.51 -4.43 4.23
N GLY A 184 3.52 -4.37 3.36
CA GLY A 184 3.85 -3.18 2.58
C GLY A 184 2.73 -2.70 1.65
N TRP A 185 1.81 -3.58 1.23
CA TRP A 185 0.63 -3.20 0.46
C TRP A 185 -0.23 -2.16 1.19
N LYS A 186 -0.29 -2.25 2.52
CA LYS A 186 -0.99 -1.26 3.34
C LYS A 186 -0.46 0.14 3.05
N SER A 187 0.87 0.32 2.97
CA SER A 187 1.49 1.63 2.68
C SER A 187 1.37 2.03 1.21
N VAL A 188 1.48 1.06 0.27
CA VAL A 188 1.26 1.31 -1.16
C VAL A 188 -0.14 1.91 -1.40
N PHE A 189 -1.17 1.34 -0.76
CA PHE A 189 -2.56 1.81 -0.87
C PHE A 189 -2.94 2.93 0.11
N MET A 190 -2.29 3.06 1.28
CA MET A 190 -2.53 4.14 2.24
C MET A 190 -1.94 5.49 1.82
N ASN A 191 -1.06 5.52 0.82
CA ASN A 191 -0.75 6.77 0.16
C ASN A 191 -2.05 7.35 -0.35
N ARG A 192 -2.54 8.41 0.29
CA ARG A 192 -3.83 9.04 -0.01
C ARG A 192 -3.91 9.24 -1.51
N THR A 193 -4.69 8.38 -2.17
CA THR A 193 -4.57 8.24 -3.61
C THR A 193 -4.88 9.52 -4.35
N ARG A 194 -5.65 10.39 -3.70
CA ARG A 194 -5.90 11.80 -3.99
C ARG A 194 -4.67 12.59 -4.47
N LEU A 195 -3.45 12.17 -4.13
CA LEU A 195 -2.20 12.87 -4.48
C LEU A 195 -1.50 12.31 -5.73
N PHE A 196 -1.90 11.14 -6.23
CA PHE A 196 -1.39 10.60 -7.50
C PHE A 196 -1.97 11.33 -8.70
N SER A 197 -1.23 11.50 -9.80
CA SER A 197 -1.90 11.76 -11.08
C SER A 197 -2.66 10.49 -11.52
N ALA A 198 -3.79 10.63 -12.22
CA ALA A 198 -4.55 9.47 -12.70
C ALA A 198 -3.70 8.55 -13.62
N GLY A 199 -2.80 9.14 -14.41
CA GLY A 199 -1.89 8.40 -15.29
C GLY A 199 -0.85 7.59 -14.52
N SER A 200 -0.16 8.21 -13.53
CA SER A 200 0.85 7.50 -12.74
C SER A 200 0.24 6.39 -11.89
N PHE A 201 -0.98 6.60 -11.40
CA PHE A 201 -1.72 5.58 -10.67
C PHE A 201 -2.11 4.40 -11.57
N LYS A 202 -2.66 4.68 -12.77
CA LYS A 202 -2.97 3.66 -13.77
C LYS A 202 -1.74 2.83 -14.15
N PHE A 203 -0.58 3.48 -14.31
CA PHE A 203 0.69 2.78 -14.57
C PHE A 203 1.13 1.89 -13.41
N CYS A 204 0.94 2.32 -12.16
CA CYS A 204 1.22 1.47 -11.00
C CYS A 204 0.33 0.23 -10.99
N LEU A 205 -0.96 0.37 -11.34
CA LEU A 205 -1.91 -0.73 -11.39
C LEU A 205 -1.64 -1.69 -12.56
N SER A 206 -1.25 -1.19 -13.73
CA SER A 206 -0.83 -2.08 -14.84
C SER A 206 0.40 -2.91 -14.47
N ASN A 207 1.31 -2.36 -13.66
CA ASN A 207 2.45 -3.15 -13.14
C ASN A 207 2.01 -4.20 -12.13
N VAL A 208 0.94 -3.96 -11.36
CA VAL A 208 0.32 -5.00 -10.51
C VAL A 208 -0.20 -6.13 -11.39
N GLU A 209 -1.05 -5.83 -12.39
CA GLU A 209 -1.61 -6.85 -13.29
C GLU A 209 -0.51 -7.66 -13.99
N PHE A 210 0.47 -6.97 -14.58
CA PHE A 210 1.60 -7.62 -15.25
C PHE A 210 2.40 -8.52 -14.29
N ALA A 211 2.68 -8.04 -13.07
CA ALA A 211 3.44 -8.81 -12.10
C ALA A 211 2.68 -10.02 -11.56
N ILE A 212 1.34 -9.98 -11.51
CA ILE A 212 0.53 -11.16 -11.17
C ILE A 212 0.56 -12.17 -12.33
N ALA A 213 0.44 -11.69 -13.58
CA ALA A 213 0.45 -12.52 -14.77
C ALA A 213 1.80 -13.24 -14.99
N ASP A 214 2.92 -12.53 -14.79
CA ASP A 214 4.29 -13.06 -14.96
C ASP A 214 4.77 -13.84 -13.73
N GLY A 215 4.35 -13.42 -12.53
CA GLY A 215 4.87 -13.91 -11.25
C GLY A 215 4.23 -15.20 -10.73
N GLY A 216 3.24 -15.77 -11.42
CA GLY A 216 2.70 -17.10 -11.12
C GLY A 216 2.43 -17.35 -9.64
N LEU A 217 1.53 -16.56 -9.02
CA LEU A 217 1.05 -16.81 -7.65
C LEU A 217 0.17 -18.06 -7.62
N ALA A 218 0.75 -19.23 -7.86
CA ALA A 218 0.08 -20.51 -7.78
C ALA A 218 -0.28 -20.79 -6.31
N TRP A 219 -1.58 -20.94 -6.05
CA TRP A 219 -2.04 -21.53 -4.79
C TRP A 219 -1.72 -23.02 -4.85
N ASN A 220 -0.69 -23.44 -4.12
CA ASN A 220 -0.31 -24.85 -4.09
C ASN A 220 -1.14 -25.59 -3.02
N GLU A 221 -2.29 -26.12 -3.41
CA GLU A 221 -2.97 -27.16 -2.64
C GLU A 221 -2.23 -28.50 -2.77
N LYS A 222 -1.16 -28.70 -2.00
CA LYS A 222 -0.70 -30.07 -1.68
C LYS A 222 -0.31 -30.18 -0.23
N SER A 223 -1.31 -30.50 0.59
CA SER A 223 -1.14 -31.35 1.78
C SER A 223 -2.52 -31.66 2.34
N GLU A 224 -3.09 -32.77 1.88
CA GLU A 224 -3.77 -33.78 2.70
C GLU A 224 -4.34 -34.88 1.81
N GLY A 225 -3.86 -36.11 1.98
CA GLY A 225 -4.42 -37.31 1.35
C GLY A 225 -3.53 -37.98 0.30
N ASP A 226 -2.46 -38.66 0.73
CA ASP A 226 -2.41 -40.12 0.61
C ASP A 226 -1.12 -40.67 1.24
N SER A 227 -1.33 -41.52 2.26
CA SER A 227 -0.30 -42.42 2.76
C SER A 227 -0.32 -43.68 1.91
N LEU A 228 0.79 -44.08 1.27
CA LEU A 228 1.30 -45.46 1.19
C LEU A 228 2.49 -45.59 0.19
N ASN A 229 3.63 -46.07 0.72
CA ASN A 229 4.73 -46.84 0.09
C ASN A 229 5.56 -46.15 -1.03
N THR A 230 6.89 -45.98 -1.02
CA THR A 230 8.03 -46.89 -0.72
C THR A 230 9.39 -46.11 -0.89
N PRO A 231 10.60 -46.73 -0.81
CA PRO A 231 11.66 -46.60 0.21
C PRO A 231 12.76 -45.53 -0.07
N PRO A 232 13.79 -45.34 0.80
CA PRO A 232 14.67 -44.17 0.73
C PRO A 232 15.90 -44.40 -0.16
N VAL A 233 16.19 -43.45 -1.04
CA VAL A 233 17.49 -43.32 -1.70
C VAL A 233 18.00 -41.90 -1.52
N LYS A 234 19.20 -41.78 -0.95
CA LYS A 234 19.97 -40.55 -0.83
C LYS A 234 20.60 -40.22 -2.19
N ASP A 235 20.46 -38.99 -2.67
CA ASP A 235 21.60 -38.07 -2.83
C ASP A 235 21.21 -36.73 -3.51
N ASN A 236 21.76 -35.67 -2.92
CA ASN A 236 22.09 -34.33 -3.41
C ASN A 236 21.46 -33.71 -4.69
N ALA A 237 20.95 -32.49 -4.49
CA ALA A 237 21.25 -31.24 -5.21
C ALA A 237 20.04 -30.49 -5.80
N LEU A 238 19.96 -29.21 -5.41
CA LEU A 238 19.45 -28.05 -6.18
C LEU A 238 18.04 -28.14 -6.76
N GLY A 239 17.11 -27.54 -6.01
CA GLY A 239 15.77 -27.19 -6.49
C GLY A 239 14.99 -26.55 -5.36
N GLY A 240 15.27 -25.27 -5.07
CA GLY A 240 14.51 -24.49 -4.11
C GLY A 240 13.09 -24.27 -4.62
N GLN A 241 12.25 -25.29 -4.48
CA GLN A 241 10.81 -25.18 -4.73
C GLN A 241 10.21 -24.40 -3.57
N LYS A 242 10.04 -23.10 -3.79
CA LYS A 242 9.41 -22.17 -2.85
C LYS A 242 7.92 -22.52 -2.75
N CYS A 243 7.60 -23.38 -1.79
CA CYS A 243 6.24 -23.64 -1.36
C CYS A 243 5.82 -22.49 -0.43
N MET A 244 4.95 -21.59 -0.89
CA MET A 244 4.32 -20.59 -0.01
C MET A 244 3.33 -21.31 0.93
N ASP A 245 3.38 -20.96 2.21
CA ASP A 245 2.47 -21.49 3.23
C ASP A 245 1.04 -20.95 3.03
N LYS A 246 0.00 -21.68 3.46
CA LYS A 246 -1.41 -21.30 3.30
C LYS A 246 -1.72 -19.93 3.92
N ASP A 247 -1.03 -19.59 5.01
CA ASP A 247 -1.17 -18.30 5.69
C ASP A 247 -0.51 -17.16 4.89
N ASP A 248 0.56 -17.43 4.15
CA ASP A 248 1.33 -16.45 3.39
C ASP A 248 0.53 -15.88 2.20
N HIS A 249 -0.32 -16.68 1.57
CA HIS A 249 -1.21 -16.22 0.49
C HIS A 249 -2.28 -15.24 1.01
N THR A 250 -2.82 -15.48 2.21
CA THR A 250 -3.82 -14.60 2.82
C THR A 250 -3.23 -13.23 3.16
N HIS A 251 -2.00 -13.21 3.68
CA HIS A 251 -1.26 -11.97 3.97
C HIS A 251 -0.89 -11.15 2.73
N PHE A 252 -0.92 -11.77 1.55
CA PHE A 252 -0.68 -11.12 0.27
C PHE A 252 -1.98 -10.60 -0.37
N TRP A 253 -2.93 -11.50 -0.62
CA TRP A 253 -4.11 -11.22 -1.44
C TRP A 253 -5.13 -10.32 -0.74
N VAL A 254 -5.37 -10.50 0.57
CA VAL A 254 -6.37 -9.70 1.28
C VAL A 254 -6.00 -8.21 1.32
N PRO A 255 -4.77 -7.81 1.72
CA PRO A 255 -4.38 -6.39 1.68
C PRO A 255 -4.42 -5.78 0.27
N LEU A 256 -4.10 -6.56 -0.77
CA LEU A 256 -4.14 -6.15 -2.16
C LEU A 256 -5.58 -5.87 -2.62
N LEU A 257 -6.47 -6.85 -2.49
CA LEU A 257 -7.86 -6.77 -2.95
C LEU A 257 -8.66 -5.74 -2.14
N SER A 258 -8.53 -5.72 -0.81
CA SER A 258 -9.13 -4.67 0.02
C SER A 258 -8.54 -3.29 -0.28
N GLY A 259 -7.27 -3.23 -0.67
CA GLY A 259 -6.61 -2.03 -1.17
C GLY A 259 -7.33 -1.45 -2.38
N LEU A 260 -7.43 -2.25 -3.44
CA LEU A 260 -8.14 -1.91 -4.69
C LEU A 260 -9.61 -1.56 -4.45
N SER A 261 -10.29 -2.29 -3.56
CA SER A 261 -11.67 -2.01 -3.19
C SER A 261 -11.85 -0.58 -2.64
N ARG A 262 -11.01 -0.15 -1.70
CA ARG A 262 -11.08 1.22 -1.15
C ARG A 262 -10.82 2.30 -2.20
N LEU A 263 -10.11 1.98 -3.27
CA LEU A 263 -9.78 2.91 -4.36
C LEU A 263 -10.94 3.14 -5.31
N THR A 264 -11.91 2.23 -5.31
CA THR A 264 -13.17 2.49 -5.98
C THR A 264 -13.88 3.69 -5.34
N SER A 265 -13.61 4.01 -4.05
CA SER A 265 -14.11 5.19 -3.32
C SER A 265 -13.36 6.52 -3.61
N ASP A 266 -12.46 6.57 -4.60
CA ASP A 266 -11.69 7.80 -4.93
C ASP A 266 -12.56 8.90 -5.60
N PRO A 267 -12.37 10.19 -5.28
CA PRO A 267 -13.13 11.28 -5.89
C PRO A 267 -12.98 11.36 -7.43
N ARG A 268 -11.91 10.81 -8.02
CA ARG A 268 -11.64 10.94 -9.46
C ARG A 268 -12.17 9.73 -10.24
N PRO A 269 -13.09 9.93 -11.21
CA PRO A 269 -13.68 8.83 -11.99
C PRO A 269 -12.68 7.90 -12.69
N PRO A 270 -11.57 8.39 -13.29
CA PRO A 270 -10.59 7.51 -13.95
C PRO A 270 -9.95 6.50 -12.99
N ILE A 271 -9.77 6.87 -11.72
CA ILE A 271 -9.14 6.01 -10.71
C ILE A 271 -10.12 4.98 -10.20
N ARG A 272 -11.39 5.38 -9.98
CA ARG A 272 -12.45 4.44 -9.63
C ARG A 272 -12.59 3.33 -10.67
N ARG A 273 -12.72 3.71 -11.96
CA ARG A 273 -12.85 2.74 -13.06
C ARG A 273 -11.64 1.83 -13.16
N CYS A 274 -10.42 2.40 -13.09
CA CYS A 274 -9.20 1.60 -13.18
C CYS A 274 -9.03 0.64 -11.98
N ALA A 275 -9.36 1.07 -10.75
CA ALA A 275 -9.30 0.21 -9.58
C ALA A 275 -10.33 -0.93 -9.64
N LEU A 276 -11.55 -0.62 -10.12
CA LEU A 276 -12.61 -1.61 -10.33
C LEU A 276 -12.19 -2.64 -11.39
N GLU A 277 -11.71 -2.18 -12.55
CA GLU A 277 -11.23 -3.02 -13.64
C GLU A 277 -10.13 -3.97 -13.16
N VAL A 278 -9.08 -3.44 -12.52
CA VAL A 278 -7.95 -4.24 -12.01
C VAL A 278 -8.40 -5.22 -10.95
N LEU A 279 -9.26 -4.82 -10.01
CA LEU A 279 -9.80 -5.72 -8.98
C LEU A 279 -10.51 -6.91 -9.61
N PHE A 280 -11.43 -6.67 -10.55
CA PHE A 280 -12.20 -7.74 -11.16
C PHE A 280 -11.42 -8.56 -12.18
N ASN A 281 -10.43 -7.98 -12.89
CA ASN A 281 -9.50 -8.73 -13.73
C ASN A 281 -8.70 -9.73 -12.89
N ILE A 282 -8.14 -9.28 -11.76
CA ILE A 282 -7.40 -10.17 -10.83
C ILE A 282 -8.29 -11.34 -10.36
N LEU A 283 -9.52 -11.04 -9.94
CA LEU A 283 -10.45 -12.08 -9.47
C LEU A 283 -10.87 -13.03 -10.59
N LYS A 284 -11.04 -12.54 -11.82
CA LYS A 284 -11.38 -13.36 -12.99
C LYS A 284 -10.22 -14.28 -13.38
N ASP A 285 -9.02 -13.74 -13.44
CA ASP A 285 -7.84 -14.44 -13.95
C ASP A 285 -7.27 -15.42 -12.91
N HIS A 286 -7.33 -15.08 -11.62
CA HIS A 286 -6.68 -15.86 -10.54
C HIS A 286 -7.66 -16.48 -9.54
N GLY A 287 -8.95 -16.16 -9.62
CA GLY A 287 -9.96 -16.65 -8.68
C GLY A 287 -10.13 -18.17 -8.66
N HIS A 288 -9.73 -18.87 -9.74
CA HIS A 288 -9.74 -20.33 -9.81
C HIS A 288 -8.73 -20.99 -8.84
N LEU A 289 -7.76 -20.22 -8.35
CA LEU A 289 -6.78 -20.66 -7.39
C LEU A 289 -7.27 -20.50 -5.94
N PHE A 290 -8.37 -19.76 -5.73
CA PHE A 290 -8.82 -19.36 -4.41
C PHE A 290 -9.76 -20.43 -3.80
N PRO A 291 -9.45 -20.96 -2.60
CA PRO A 291 -10.33 -21.92 -1.95
C PRO A 291 -11.61 -21.23 -1.44
N GLN A 292 -12.67 -22.00 -1.26
CA GLN A 292 -14.00 -21.47 -0.86
C GLN A 292 -13.98 -20.60 0.43
N PRO A 293 -13.27 -20.97 1.51
CA PRO A 293 -13.18 -20.10 2.70
C PRO A 293 -12.49 -18.76 2.41
N PHE A 294 -11.52 -18.74 1.48
CA PHE A 294 -10.86 -17.52 1.07
C PHE A 294 -11.79 -16.61 0.26
N TRP A 295 -12.63 -17.19 -0.61
CA TRP A 295 -13.67 -16.42 -1.31
C TRP A 295 -14.61 -15.68 -0.35
N ALA A 296 -15.01 -16.29 0.76
CA ALA A 296 -15.81 -15.58 1.77
C ALA A 296 -15.09 -14.32 2.28
N ASN A 297 -13.79 -14.45 2.61
CA ASN A 297 -12.98 -13.29 3.01
C ASN A 297 -12.85 -12.24 1.91
N VAL A 298 -12.70 -12.64 0.64
CA VAL A 298 -12.66 -11.71 -0.51
C VAL A 298 -13.96 -10.93 -0.63
N PHE A 299 -15.10 -11.60 -0.48
CA PHE A 299 -16.40 -10.94 -0.54
C PHE A 299 -16.58 -9.93 0.59
N ASP A 300 -16.29 -10.33 1.83
CA ASP A 300 -16.44 -9.49 3.01
C ASP A 300 -15.46 -8.31 3.04
N SER A 301 -14.21 -8.52 2.61
CA SER A 301 -13.14 -7.53 2.75
C SER A 301 -12.92 -6.66 1.51
N ALA A 302 -13.39 -7.08 0.34
CA ALA A 302 -13.12 -6.39 -0.92
C ALA A 302 -14.37 -6.16 -1.79
N ILE A 303 -15.28 -7.11 -1.93
CA ILE A 303 -16.41 -6.97 -2.86
C ILE A 303 -17.60 -6.22 -2.25
N PHE A 304 -18.12 -6.65 -1.11
CA PHE A 304 -19.28 -5.98 -0.49
C PHE A 304 -19.02 -4.53 -0.08
N PRO A 305 -17.83 -4.15 0.40
CA PRO A 305 -17.51 -2.75 0.66
C PRO A 305 -17.62 -1.83 -0.57
N LEU A 306 -17.58 -2.37 -1.81
CA LEU A 306 -17.82 -1.57 -3.02
C LEU A 306 -19.24 -1.00 -3.06
N PHE A 307 -20.20 -1.73 -2.48
CA PHE A 307 -21.62 -1.45 -2.59
C PHE A 307 -22.20 -0.80 -1.33
N SER A 308 -21.42 -0.69 -0.24
CA SER A 308 -21.87 -0.09 1.02
C SER A 308 -22.21 1.40 0.91
N PHE A 309 -21.65 2.13 -0.06
CA PHE A 309 -21.90 3.56 -0.26
C PHE A 309 -23.25 3.87 -0.92
N THR A 310 -23.94 2.87 -1.47
CA THR A 310 -25.30 3.04 -2.04
C THR A 310 -26.38 3.16 -0.95
N CYS A 311 -26.00 3.37 0.31
CA CYS A 311 -26.85 3.12 1.47
C CYS A 311 -27.32 4.33 2.25
N ASN A 312 -27.06 5.56 1.82
CA ASN A 312 -27.73 6.73 2.39
C ASN A 312 -29.04 7.05 1.65
N ILE A 313 -29.79 6.01 1.29
CA ILE A 313 -31.23 6.15 1.03
C ILE A 313 -31.92 5.55 2.24
N GLU A 314 -31.69 6.15 3.41
CA GLU A 314 -32.73 6.14 4.43
C GLU A 314 -33.82 7.03 3.84
N GLU A 315 -34.98 6.44 3.58
CA GLU A 315 -36.18 7.20 3.28
C GLU A 315 -36.29 8.28 4.37
N PRO A 316 -36.48 9.57 4.02
CA PRO A 316 -36.79 10.55 5.05
C PRO A 316 -38.08 10.07 5.70
N GLU A 317 -37.97 9.60 6.94
CA GLU A 317 -39.12 9.38 7.78
C GLU A 317 -39.95 10.65 7.69
N LYS A 318 -41.21 10.50 7.25
CA LYS A 318 -42.17 11.59 7.20
C LYS A 318 -42.51 11.95 8.64
N ASP A 319 -41.63 12.69 9.29
CA ASP A 319 -42.00 13.48 10.45
C ASP A 319 -42.74 14.70 9.91
N ASP A 320 -44.06 14.62 10.07
CA ASP A 320 -45.04 15.68 9.89
C ASP A 320 -44.76 16.78 10.93
N ASP A 321 -43.75 17.61 10.68
CA ASP A 321 -43.60 18.89 11.37
C ASP A 321 -43.17 19.97 10.36
N GLY A 322 -44.08 20.90 10.13
CA GLY A 322 -43.96 21.96 9.14
C GLY A 322 -42.77 22.89 9.40
N TYR A 323 -41.67 22.67 8.69
CA TYR A 323 -40.65 23.68 8.47
C TYR A 323 -40.20 23.66 7.01
N SER A 324 -40.50 24.74 6.29
CA SER A 324 -40.05 24.94 4.91
C SER A 324 -38.51 25.04 4.87
N PRO A 325 -37.80 24.29 4.03
CA PRO A 325 -36.38 24.50 3.83
C PRO A 325 -36.14 25.72 2.93
N ASP A 326 -35.16 26.53 3.32
CA ASP A 326 -34.61 27.68 2.61
C ASP A 326 -34.07 27.28 1.21
N PRO A 327 -34.42 27.98 0.10
CA PRO A 327 -33.94 27.64 -1.25
C PRO A 327 -32.52 28.17 -1.52
N GLY A 328 -31.60 27.97 -0.57
CA GLY A 328 -30.27 28.58 -0.57
C GLY A 328 -29.08 27.62 -0.39
N SER A 329 -29.27 26.40 0.12
CA SER A 329 -28.16 25.45 0.28
C SER A 329 -28.05 24.54 -0.94
N GLN A 330 -27.20 24.94 -1.90
CA GLN A 330 -26.66 24.01 -2.87
C GLN A 330 -25.94 22.88 -2.11
N LEU A 331 -26.61 21.73 -1.98
CA LEU A 331 -25.99 20.46 -1.62
C LEU A 331 -24.88 20.21 -2.66
N PRO A 332 -23.60 20.15 -2.25
CA PRO A 332 -22.52 19.96 -3.19
C PRO A 332 -22.53 18.51 -3.65
N ASP A 333 -22.98 18.27 -4.89
CA ASP A 333 -22.38 17.32 -5.84
C ASP A 333 -22.12 15.86 -5.38
N GLU A 334 -22.71 15.40 -4.27
CA GLU A 334 -22.69 14.00 -3.81
C GLU A 334 -23.44 13.08 -4.78
N SER A 335 -24.21 13.69 -5.68
CA SER A 335 -24.94 13.12 -6.81
C SER A 335 -24.03 12.91 -8.05
N ILE A 336 -22.70 12.75 -7.95
CA ILE A 336 -21.86 12.38 -9.12
C ILE A 336 -21.04 11.09 -8.88
N TRP A 337 -21.41 10.31 -7.86
CA TRP A 337 -21.05 8.89 -7.85
C TRP A 337 -21.82 8.08 -8.92
N GLU A 338 -23.03 8.54 -9.25
CA GLU A 338 -23.36 9.04 -10.60
C GLU A 338 -23.50 8.02 -11.73
N SER A 339 -24.22 6.91 -11.52
CA SER A 339 -24.65 5.91 -12.52
C SER A 339 -23.61 4.96 -13.14
N GLU A 340 -22.54 5.46 -13.77
CA GLU A 340 -21.75 4.65 -14.70
C GLU A 340 -20.78 3.69 -14.00
N THR A 341 -20.05 4.14 -12.98
CA THR A 341 -19.15 3.25 -12.21
C THR A 341 -19.94 2.18 -11.46
N ASN A 342 -21.13 2.55 -10.95
CA ASN A 342 -22.04 1.64 -10.26
C ASN A 342 -22.61 0.58 -11.21
N ALA A 343 -23.01 0.97 -12.42
CA ALA A 343 -23.48 0.04 -13.45
C ALA A 343 -22.39 -1.00 -13.77
N VAL A 344 -21.17 -0.55 -14.06
CA VAL A 344 -20.04 -1.45 -14.34
C VAL A 344 -19.74 -2.35 -13.14
N ALA A 345 -19.76 -1.84 -11.91
CA ALA A 345 -19.49 -2.63 -10.71
C ALA A 345 -20.50 -3.78 -10.52
N VAL A 346 -21.78 -3.54 -10.81
CA VAL A 346 -22.81 -4.58 -10.73
C VAL A 346 -22.72 -5.61 -11.84
N GLU A 347 -22.37 -5.19 -13.06
CA GLU A 347 -22.08 -6.12 -14.15
C GLU A 347 -20.89 -7.01 -13.79
N CYS A 348 -19.80 -6.43 -13.29
CA CYS A 348 -18.64 -7.17 -12.82
C CYS A 348 -18.97 -8.12 -11.65
N LEU A 349 -19.80 -7.70 -10.69
CA LEU A 349 -20.26 -8.56 -9.59
C LEU A 349 -21.03 -9.78 -10.12
N SER A 350 -21.95 -9.56 -11.05
CA SER A 350 -22.74 -10.63 -11.65
C SER A 350 -21.86 -11.57 -12.46
N ASP A 351 -20.92 -11.06 -13.26
CA ASP A 351 -19.97 -11.89 -14.00
C ASP A 351 -19.10 -12.73 -13.07
N LEU A 352 -18.58 -12.13 -12.01
CA LEU A 352 -17.79 -12.84 -11.01
C LEU A 352 -18.61 -13.95 -10.34
N PHE A 353 -19.84 -13.65 -9.93
CA PHE A 353 -20.73 -14.58 -9.24
C PHE A 353 -21.09 -15.76 -10.13
N VAL A 354 -21.37 -15.53 -11.41
CA VAL A 354 -21.71 -16.59 -12.35
C VAL A 354 -20.50 -17.48 -12.64
N ASN A 355 -19.33 -16.88 -12.88
CA ASN A 355 -18.11 -17.61 -13.22
C ASN A 355 -17.61 -18.52 -12.07
N PHE A 356 -17.76 -18.08 -10.81
CA PHE A 356 -17.30 -18.83 -9.64
C PHE A 356 -18.43 -19.38 -8.77
N PHE A 357 -19.64 -19.52 -9.32
CA PHE A 357 -20.87 -19.81 -8.56
C PHE A 357 -20.71 -20.94 -7.55
N ASP A 358 -20.08 -22.05 -7.93
CA ASP A 358 -19.96 -23.22 -7.05
C ASP A 358 -19.11 -22.93 -5.80
N LEU A 359 -18.12 -22.03 -5.91
CA LEU A 359 -17.29 -21.58 -4.78
C LEU A 359 -17.99 -20.50 -3.95
N VAL A 360 -18.68 -19.57 -4.62
CA VAL A 360 -19.25 -18.36 -3.99
C VAL A 360 -20.74 -18.50 -3.65
N ARG A 361 -21.34 -19.67 -3.86
CA ARG A 361 -22.76 -19.98 -3.58
C ARG A 361 -23.27 -19.47 -2.22
N PRO A 362 -22.52 -19.57 -1.10
CA PRO A 362 -22.96 -19.04 0.19
C PRO A 362 -23.27 -17.53 0.17
N GLN A 363 -22.68 -16.77 -0.77
CA GLN A 363 -22.83 -15.32 -0.91
C GLN A 363 -24.08 -14.91 -1.71
N LEU A 364 -24.86 -15.88 -2.24
CA LEU A 364 -26.01 -15.62 -3.11
C LEU A 364 -26.99 -14.60 -2.53
N ARG A 365 -27.36 -14.73 -1.26
CA ARG A 365 -28.38 -13.84 -0.64
C ARG A 365 -27.94 -12.39 -0.65
N GLN A 366 -26.66 -12.12 -0.35
CA GLN A 366 -26.12 -10.77 -0.33
C GLN A 366 -25.97 -10.21 -1.75
N VAL A 367 -25.54 -11.02 -2.72
CA VAL A 367 -25.48 -10.62 -4.14
C VAL A 367 -26.87 -10.23 -4.66
N VAL A 368 -27.88 -11.08 -4.43
CA VAL A 368 -29.27 -10.78 -4.82
C VAL A 368 -29.78 -9.50 -4.13
N SER A 369 -29.48 -9.32 -2.84
CA SER A 369 -29.83 -8.08 -2.12
C SER A 369 -29.21 -6.84 -2.75
N ILE A 370 -27.96 -6.91 -3.22
CA ILE A 370 -27.29 -5.79 -3.93
C ILE A 370 -27.99 -5.52 -5.27
N LEU A 371 -28.24 -6.56 -6.08
CA LEU A 371 -28.93 -6.41 -7.37
C LEU A 371 -30.31 -5.76 -7.23
N VAL A 372 -31.08 -6.19 -6.22
CA VAL A 372 -32.40 -5.63 -5.89
C VAL A 372 -32.30 -4.15 -5.53
N ARG A 373 -31.31 -3.74 -4.72
CA ARG A 373 -31.08 -2.33 -4.38
C ARG A 373 -30.78 -1.49 -5.62
N PHE A 374 -29.99 -2.04 -6.55
CA PHE A 374 -29.71 -1.38 -7.82
C PHE A 374 -30.97 -1.22 -8.68
N ILE A 375 -31.83 -2.25 -8.76
CA ILE A 375 -33.11 -2.17 -9.47
C ILE A 375 -34.01 -1.08 -8.88
N LYS A 376 -34.02 -0.91 -7.55
CA LYS A 376 -34.78 0.16 -6.85
C LYS A 376 -34.18 1.56 -6.99
N SER A 377 -32.97 1.69 -7.52
CA SER A 377 -32.31 2.99 -7.66
C SER A 377 -33.15 3.95 -8.51
N PRO A 378 -33.31 5.23 -8.11
CA PRO A 378 -34.02 6.22 -8.91
C PRO A 378 -33.30 6.58 -10.22
N ALA A 379 -31.98 6.36 -10.26
CA ALA A 379 -31.17 6.59 -11.45
C ALA A 379 -31.34 5.45 -12.48
N GLN A 380 -31.60 5.81 -13.74
CA GLN A 380 -31.85 4.86 -14.83
C GLN A 380 -30.67 3.91 -15.09
N GLY A 381 -29.42 4.40 -15.02
CA GLY A 381 -28.22 3.58 -15.29
C GLY A 381 -28.04 2.39 -14.32
N PRO A 382 -27.99 2.61 -13.00
CA PRO A 382 -27.92 1.53 -12.01
C PRO A 382 -29.13 0.59 -12.05
N SER A 383 -30.34 1.11 -12.28
CA SER A 383 -31.55 0.29 -12.34
C SER A 383 -31.56 -0.66 -13.54
N SER A 384 -31.20 -0.15 -14.73
CA SER A 384 -31.09 -0.98 -15.94
C SER A 384 -29.97 -2.02 -15.82
N ALA A 385 -28.81 -1.62 -15.30
CA ALA A 385 -27.68 -2.52 -15.07
C ALA A 385 -28.02 -3.62 -14.04
N GLY A 386 -28.69 -3.27 -12.93
CA GLY A 386 -29.16 -4.23 -11.93
C GLY A 386 -30.14 -5.24 -12.51
N MET A 387 -31.09 -4.78 -13.33
CA MET A 387 -32.04 -5.65 -14.02
C MET A 387 -31.34 -6.59 -15.00
N ALA A 388 -30.44 -6.07 -15.84
CA ALA A 388 -29.67 -6.85 -16.80
C ALA A 388 -28.83 -7.92 -16.11
N ALA A 389 -28.11 -7.54 -15.04
CA ALA A 389 -27.29 -8.44 -14.24
C ALA A 389 -28.11 -9.57 -13.59
N LEU A 390 -29.31 -9.27 -13.10
CA LEU A 390 -30.20 -10.26 -12.49
C LEU A 390 -30.76 -11.25 -13.51
N ILE A 391 -31.23 -10.75 -14.66
CA ILE A 391 -31.74 -11.60 -15.75
C ILE A 391 -30.63 -12.52 -16.26
N ARG A 392 -29.43 -11.98 -16.50
CA ARG A 392 -28.26 -12.74 -16.95
C ARG A 392 -27.89 -13.83 -15.94
N SER A 393 -27.77 -13.47 -14.66
CA SER A 393 -27.42 -14.42 -13.60
C SER A 393 -28.46 -15.54 -13.49
N ALA A 394 -29.76 -15.21 -13.57
CA ALA A 394 -30.84 -16.19 -13.55
C ALA A 394 -30.81 -17.12 -14.78
N ALA A 395 -30.46 -16.60 -15.96
CA ALA A 395 -30.36 -17.37 -17.19
C ALA A 395 -29.16 -18.35 -17.17
N GLU A 396 -28.00 -17.89 -16.73
CA GLU A 396 -26.77 -18.67 -16.71
C GLU A 396 -26.73 -19.70 -15.56
N LEU A 397 -27.37 -19.39 -14.42
CA LEU A 397 -27.40 -20.27 -13.24
C LEU A 397 -28.63 -21.19 -13.18
N ARG A 398 -29.47 -21.19 -14.22
CA ARG A 398 -30.76 -21.90 -14.21
C ARG A 398 -30.69 -23.39 -13.84
N GLY A 399 -29.59 -24.04 -14.18
CA GLY A 399 -29.36 -25.47 -13.91
C GLY A 399 -28.58 -25.75 -12.63
N LYS A 400 -28.04 -24.72 -11.96
CA LYS A 400 -27.22 -24.85 -10.75
C LYS A 400 -27.97 -24.46 -9.46
N LEU A 401 -28.97 -23.59 -9.58
CA LEU A 401 -29.80 -23.13 -8.47
C LEU A 401 -30.77 -24.22 -8.00
N SER A 402 -30.85 -24.40 -6.68
CA SER A 402 -31.84 -25.24 -6.02
C SER A 402 -33.22 -24.56 -5.99
N ALA A 403 -34.27 -25.33 -5.70
CA ALA A 403 -35.63 -24.79 -5.57
C ALA A 403 -35.74 -23.75 -4.45
N GLU A 404 -35.00 -23.92 -3.34
CA GLU A 404 -34.97 -22.97 -2.23
C GLU A 404 -34.28 -21.65 -2.61
N GLU A 405 -33.18 -21.72 -3.35
CA GLU A 405 -32.47 -20.52 -3.82
C GLU A 405 -33.28 -19.75 -4.86
N TRP A 406 -33.98 -20.47 -5.74
CA TRP A 406 -34.96 -19.86 -6.63
C TRP A 406 -36.07 -19.16 -5.85
N LEU A 407 -36.60 -19.80 -4.80
CA LEU A 407 -37.63 -19.22 -3.95
C LEU A 407 -37.12 -17.95 -3.26
N ASP A 408 -35.88 -17.94 -2.73
CA ASP A 408 -35.26 -16.76 -2.16
C ASP A 408 -35.20 -15.60 -3.18
N ILE A 409 -34.72 -15.87 -4.41
CA ILE A 409 -34.69 -14.88 -5.50
C ILE A 409 -36.11 -14.35 -5.79
N PHE A 410 -37.10 -15.24 -5.90
CA PHE A 410 -38.50 -14.86 -6.15
C PHE A 410 -39.10 -14.04 -4.99
N LEU A 411 -38.79 -14.35 -3.74
CA LEU A 411 -39.24 -13.59 -2.58
C LEU A 411 -38.64 -12.18 -2.58
N PHE A 412 -37.38 -12.04 -2.97
CA PHE A 412 -36.76 -10.73 -3.18
C PHE A 412 -37.44 -9.93 -4.30
N TRP A 413 -37.79 -10.58 -5.42
CA TRP A 413 -38.58 -9.99 -6.51
C TRP A 413 -39.98 -9.58 -6.08
N ARG A 414 -40.65 -10.38 -5.26
CA ARG A 414 -41.99 -10.05 -4.76
C ARG A 414 -41.97 -8.77 -3.90
N ARG A 415 -40.91 -8.56 -3.12
CA ARG A 415 -40.66 -7.33 -2.36
C ARG A 415 -40.29 -6.11 -3.24
N LEU A 416 -39.94 -6.32 -4.51
CA LEU A 416 -39.76 -5.24 -5.49
C LEU A 416 -41.10 -4.76 -6.04
N LEU A 417 -42.02 -5.69 -6.36
CA LEU A 417 -43.30 -5.38 -7.00
C LEU A 417 -44.36 -4.85 -6.01
N ASN A 418 -44.24 -5.18 -4.73
CA ASN A 418 -45.10 -4.67 -3.66
C ASN A 418 -44.24 -3.99 -2.57
N PRO A 419 -43.84 -2.72 -2.76
CA PRO A 419 -43.36 -1.91 -1.64
C PRO A 419 -44.53 -1.76 -0.65
N VAL A 420 -44.31 -2.13 0.60
CA VAL A 420 -45.28 -1.95 1.69
C VAL A 420 -45.46 -0.45 1.96
#